data_AF-A0A955MWY6-F1
#
_entry.id   AF-A0A955MWY6-F1
#
_cell.length_a   1.000
_cell.length_b   1.000
_cell.length_c   1.000
_cell.angle_alpha   90.00
_cell.angle_beta   90.00
_cell.angle_gamma   90.00
#
_symmetry.space_group_name_H-M   'P 1'
#
loop_
_entity.id
_entity.type
_entity.pdbx_description
1 polymer ?
#
loop_
_entity_poly.entity_id
_entity_poly.type
_entity_poly.pdbx_seq_one_letter_code
_entity_poly.pdbx_strand_id
1 'polypeptide(L)'
;MKYVDEYRDAESVKLYAHRIVSTVTKPWRIMEVCGGQTHSIVRFGLDQLLPKEVELIHGPGCPVCVTPIETVDQSIRIAAMEEVILCSFGDMIRVPGSKKDLFTVKAEGGDVRVVYSPLDAVELAARNPHKQVVFFAVGFETTAPANAMAVYVARERGLENFSVLVSQVLVPTALEMHLSSADTRINGILA
;
A
#
# COMPACT_ATOMS: atom_id res chain seq x y z
N MET A 1 -8.04 -10.85 20.62
CA MET A 1 -6.79 -10.37 20.00
C MET A 1 -6.05 -9.58 21.07
N LYS A 2 -4.81 -9.96 21.40
CA LYS A 2 -4.06 -9.30 22.49
C LYS A 2 -3.98 -7.80 22.20
N TYR A 3 -4.13 -6.98 23.24
CA TYR A 3 -4.06 -5.51 23.19
C TYR A 3 -5.25 -4.75 22.55
N VAL A 4 -6.30 -5.43 22.08
CA VAL A 4 -7.47 -4.72 21.53
C VAL A 4 -8.23 -3.97 22.62
N ASP A 5 -8.54 -4.64 23.74
CA ASP A 5 -9.32 -4.04 24.82
C ASP A 5 -8.51 -2.97 25.57
N GLU A 6 -7.20 -3.18 25.72
CA GLU A 6 -6.28 -2.25 26.40
C GLU A 6 -6.07 -0.94 25.63
N TYR A 7 -5.99 -0.99 24.29
CA TYR A 7 -5.81 0.21 23.46
C TYR A 7 -7.13 0.81 22.94
N ARG A 8 -8.27 0.14 23.16
CA ARG A 8 -9.61 0.65 22.82
C ARG A 8 -10.43 0.98 24.06
N ASP A 9 -9.79 1.68 24.99
CA ASP A 9 -10.41 2.18 26.21
C ASP A 9 -10.78 3.67 26.09
N ALA A 10 -12.06 3.99 26.22
CA ALA A 10 -12.56 5.35 26.07
C ALA A 10 -12.05 6.30 27.16
N GLU A 11 -11.83 5.80 28.38
CA GLU A 11 -11.34 6.61 29.49
C GLU A 11 -9.87 7.00 29.27
N SER A 12 -9.04 6.06 28.80
CA SER A 12 -7.68 6.33 28.38
C SER A 12 -7.62 7.33 27.22
N VAL A 13 -8.48 7.19 26.20
CA VAL A 13 -8.53 8.16 25.09
C VAL A 13 -8.86 9.57 25.58
N LYS A 14 -9.88 9.73 26.44
CA LYS A 14 -10.23 11.04 27.02
C LYS A 14 -9.09 11.62 27.83
N LEU A 15 -8.41 10.79 28.64
CA LEU A 15 -7.25 11.21 29.43
C LEU A 15 -6.13 11.72 28.52
N TYR A 16 -5.80 11.00 27.45
CA TYR A 16 -4.76 11.42 26.51
C TYR A 16 -5.15 12.66 25.71
N ALA A 17 -6.40 12.80 25.29
CA ALA A 17 -6.88 14.02 24.64
C ALA A 17 -6.71 15.25 25.54
N HIS A 18 -7.10 15.16 26.82
CA HIS A 18 -6.87 16.24 27.78
C HIS A 18 -5.39 16.54 27.98
N ARG A 19 -4.54 15.50 28.07
CA ARG A 19 -3.08 15.70 28.19
C ARG A 19 -2.51 16.40 26.97
N ILE A 20 -2.93 16.04 25.76
CA ILE A 20 -2.53 16.72 24.52
C ILE A 20 -2.89 18.20 24.59
N VAL A 21 -4.15 18.52 24.93
CA VAL A 21 -4.59 19.92 25.10
C VAL A 21 -3.70 20.68 26.09
N SER A 22 -3.36 20.09 27.23
CA SER A 22 -2.48 20.74 28.23
C SER A 22 -1.01 20.84 27.83
N THR A 23 -0.56 20.09 26.83
CA THR A 23 0.85 20.01 26.42
C THR A 23 1.15 20.89 25.20
N VAL A 24 0.15 21.21 24.39
CA VAL A 24 0.32 21.98 23.16
C VAL A 24 0.68 23.44 23.48
N THR A 25 1.86 23.85 23.05
CA THR A 25 2.41 25.21 23.30
C THR A 25 2.46 26.10 22.05
N LYS A 26 2.23 25.52 20.87
CA LYS A 26 2.25 26.18 19.56
C LYS A 26 1.47 25.34 18.55
N PRO A 27 1.15 25.87 17.36
CA PRO A 27 0.63 25.04 16.28
C PRO A 27 1.58 23.91 15.90
N TRP A 28 1.05 22.70 15.76
CA TRP A 28 1.76 21.49 15.34
C TRP A 28 1.10 20.91 14.11
N ARG A 29 1.92 20.55 13.12
CA ARG A 29 1.47 19.74 11.99
C ARG A 29 2.14 18.39 12.04
N ILE A 30 1.36 17.34 12.26
CA ILE A 30 1.85 15.99 12.44
C ILE A 30 1.38 15.16 11.25
N MET A 31 2.32 14.54 10.53
CA MET A 31 1.99 13.70 9.38
C MET A 31 1.97 12.23 9.77
N GLU A 32 0.91 11.52 9.37
CA GLU A 32 0.88 10.05 9.39
C GLU A 32 1.26 9.49 8.02
N VAL A 33 1.76 8.25 7.96
CA VAL A 33 2.24 7.65 6.70
C VAL A 33 1.75 6.23 6.49
N CYS A 34 0.59 5.89 7.05
CA CYS A 34 0.03 4.56 6.92
C CYS A 34 -1.48 4.64 6.71
N GLY A 35 -1.99 4.07 5.62
CA GLY A 35 -3.44 4.01 5.38
C GLY A 35 -4.25 3.41 6.54
N GLY A 36 -3.66 2.52 7.34
CA GLY A 36 -4.27 1.99 8.57
C GLY A 36 -4.39 3.01 9.71
N GLN A 37 -3.41 3.93 9.84
CA GLN A 37 -3.47 5.07 10.76
C GLN A 37 -4.54 6.05 10.30
N THR A 38 -4.52 6.48 9.03
CA THR A 38 -5.59 7.30 8.42
C THR A 38 -6.97 6.69 8.67
N HIS A 39 -7.14 5.40 8.39
CA HIS A 39 -8.41 4.71 8.61
C HIS A 39 -8.83 4.77 10.09
N SER A 40 -7.91 4.56 11.02
CA SER A 40 -8.20 4.60 12.46
C SER A 40 -8.55 6.02 12.92
N ILE A 41 -7.81 7.03 12.49
CA ILE A 41 -8.05 8.45 12.79
C ILE A 41 -9.46 8.83 12.37
N VAL A 42 -9.82 8.59 11.11
CA VAL A 42 -11.12 8.98 10.54
C VAL A 42 -12.25 8.14 11.15
N ARG A 43 -12.07 6.82 11.26
CA ARG A 43 -13.12 5.91 11.78
C ARG A 43 -13.51 6.24 13.21
N PHE A 44 -12.55 6.63 14.05
CA PHE A 44 -12.79 6.95 15.45
C PHE A 44 -12.90 8.46 15.71
N GLY A 45 -12.83 9.31 14.68
CA GLY A 45 -12.91 10.76 14.80
C GLY A 45 -11.83 11.35 15.71
N LEU A 46 -10.63 10.76 15.72
CA LEU A 46 -9.55 11.17 16.63
C LEU A 46 -9.08 12.60 16.36
N ASP A 47 -9.13 13.02 15.10
CA ASP A 47 -8.88 14.39 14.65
C ASP A 47 -9.82 15.42 15.32
N GLN A 48 -11.07 15.03 15.60
CA GLN A 48 -12.06 15.89 16.25
C GLN A 48 -11.82 16.03 17.76
N LEU A 49 -11.02 15.14 18.36
CA LEU A 49 -10.65 15.18 19.78
C LEU A 49 -9.40 16.02 20.04
N LEU A 50 -8.67 16.40 18.98
CA LEU A 50 -7.46 17.19 19.09
C LEU A 50 -7.77 18.70 19.21
N PRO A 51 -6.93 19.47 19.91
CA PRO A 51 -7.04 20.93 19.91
C PRO A 51 -6.78 21.49 18.50
N LYS A 52 -7.34 22.67 18.18
CA LYS A 52 -7.26 23.29 16.85
C LYS A 52 -5.84 23.62 16.40
N GLU A 53 -4.92 23.72 17.36
CA GLU A 53 -3.50 23.93 17.16
C GLU A 53 -2.79 22.69 16.61
N VAL A 54 -3.39 21.48 16.69
CA VAL A 54 -2.81 20.24 16.16
C VAL A 54 -3.53 19.84 14.88
N GLU A 55 -2.81 19.97 13.77
CA GLU A 55 -3.26 19.56 12.44
C GLU A 55 -2.66 18.18 12.11
N LEU A 56 -3.51 17.22 11.77
CA LEU A 56 -3.08 15.93 11.21
C LEU A 56 -2.99 16.05 9.69
N ILE A 57 -1.83 15.74 9.14
CA ILE A 57 -1.58 15.70 7.69
C ILE A 57 -1.57 14.25 7.23
N HIS A 58 -2.34 13.95 6.18
CA HIS A 58 -2.31 12.64 5.55
C HIS A 58 -1.16 12.51 4.58
N GLY A 59 -0.20 11.63 4.88
CA GLY A 59 0.99 11.40 4.09
C GLY A 59 0.78 10.36 2.97
N PRO A 60 1.84 10.05 2.21
CA PRO A 60 1.80 9.06 1.13
C PRO A 60 1.79 7.61 1.67
N GLY A 61 0.80 7.25 2.50
CA GLY A 61 0.71 5.97 3.20
C GLY A 61 -0.04 4.86 2.47
N CYS A 62 -0.30 5.02 1.18
CA CYS A 62 -1.02 4.07 0.34
C CYS A 62 -0.16 3.67 -0.87
N PRO A 63 0.42 2.45 -0.90
CA PRO A 63 1.34 2.05 -1.98
C PRO A 63 0.65 2.00 -3.35
N VAL A 64 -0.63 1.60 -3.35
CA VAL A 64 -1.49 1.60 -4.54
C VAL A 64 -1.62 3.01 -5.13
N CYS A 65 -1.87 3.99 -4.26
CA CYS A 65 -2.15 5.37 -4.65
C CYS A 65 -0.91 6.10 -5.18
N VAL A 66 0.29 5.66 -4.76
CA VAL A 66 1.58 6.23 -5.20
C VAL A 66 2.26 5.39 -6.28
N THR A 67 1.61 4.33 -6.77
CA THR A 67 2.13 3.53 -7.88
C THR A 67 2.20 4.41 -9.14
N PRO A 68 3.37 4.51 -9.80
CA PRO A 68 3.51 5.33 -11.01
C PRO A 68 2.54 4.88 -12.11
N ILE A 69 1.90 5.84 -12.78
CA ILE A 69 0.95 5.56 -13.87
C ILE A 69 1.61 4.76 -14.99
N GLU A 70 2.90 4.99 -15.25
CA GLU A 70 3.69 4.26 -16.23
C GLU A 70 3.80 2.77 -15.88
N THR A 71 3.90 2.44 -14.59
CA THR A 71 3.93 1.05 -14.12
C THR A 71 2.55 0.40 -14.19
N VAL A 72 1.48 1.16 -13.89
CA VAL A 72 0.10 0.70 -14.12
C VAL A 72 -0.10 0.39 -15.61
N ASP A 73 0.32 1.27 -16.51
CA ASP A 73 0.25 1.06 -17.96
C ASP A 73 1.11 -0.12 -18.44
N GLN A 74 2.25 -0.39 -17.81
CA GLN A 74 3.02 -1.61 -18.07
C GLN A 74 2.23 -2.85 -17.67
N SER A 75 1.59 -2.87 -16.49
CA SER A 75 0.78 -4.00 -16.04
C SER A 75 -0.40 -4.26 -16.99
N ILE A 76 -1.04 -3.21 -17.50
CA ILE A 76 -2.15 -3.29 -18.46
C ILE A 76 -1.69 -3.90 -19.77
N ARG A 77 -0.52 -3.48 -20.29
CA ARG A 77 0.06 -4.06 -21.51
C ARG A 77 0.42 -5.53 -21.33
N ILE A 78 0.97 -5.91 -20.18
CA ILE A 78 1.30 -7.29 -19.84
C ILE A 78 0.03 -8.14 -19.75
N ALA A 79 -1.01 -7.66 -19.08
CA ALA A 79 -2.29 -8.37 -18.94
C ALA A 79 -3.06 -8.57 -20.26
N ALA A 80 -2.75 -7.77 -21.28
CA ALA A 80 -3.37 -7.87 -22.60
C ALA A 80 -2.71 -8.92 -23.51
N MET A 81 -1.60 -9.55 -23.08
CA MET A 81 -0.94 -10.61 -23.84
C MET A 81 -1.68 -11.94 -23.63
N GLU A 82 -1.98 -12.66 -24.70
CA GLU A 82 -2.80 -13.88 -24.64
C GLU A 82 -2.15 -15.00 -23.83
N GLU A 83 -0.83 -15.09 -23.83
CA GLU A 83 -0.01 -16.09 -23.13
C GLU A 83 0.26 -15.77 -21.66
N VAL A 84 -0.26 -14.64 -21.14
CA VAL A 84 0.02 -14.16 -19.79
C VAL A 84 -1.17 -14.32 -18.85
N ILE A 85 -0.89 -14.70 -17.61
CA ILE A 85 -1.78 -14.55 -16.45
C ILE A 85 -1.19 -13.43 -15.58
N LEU A 86 -1.85 -12.27 -15.52
CA LEU A 86 -1.43 -11.20 -14.62
C LEU A 86 -2.10 -11.40 -13.26
N CYS A 87 -1.30 -11.55 -12.21
CA CYS A 87 -1.75 -11.62 -10.83
C CYS A 87 -1.54 -10.26 -10.14
N SER A 88 -2.54 -9.78 -9.42
CA SER A 88 -2.45 -8.53 -8.65
C SER A 88 -3.32 -8.59 -7.40
N PHE A 89 -3.07 -7.68 -6.45
CA PHE A 89 -3.99 -7.47 -5.32
C PHE A 89 -5.29 -6.83 -5.80
N GLY A 90 -6.38 -7.03 -5.05
CA GLY A 90 -7.73 -6.63 -5.47
C GLY A 90 -7.92 -5.11 -5.59
N ASP A 91 -7.22 -4.35 -4.77
CA ASP A 91 -7.20 -2.88 -4.76
C ASP A 91 -6.58 -2.29 -6.04
N MET A 92 -5.59 -2.98 -6.64
CA MET A 92 -4.95 -2.56 -7.88
C MET A 92 -5.80 -2.74 -9.13
N ILE A 93 -6.84 -3.57 -9.09
CA ILE A 93 -7.62 -3.94 -10.29
C ILE A 93 -8.32 -2.75 -10.94
N ARG A 94 -8.73 -1.77 -10.14
CA ARG A 94 -9.48 -0.57 -10.59
C ARG A 94 -8.64 0.69 -10.61
N VAL A 95 -7.32 0.57 -10.45
CA VAL A 95 -6.43 1.73 -10.55
C VAL A 95 -6.34 2.14 -12.01
N PRO A 96 -6.69 3.39 -12.36
CA PRO A 96 -6.65 3.85 -13.74
C PRO A 96 -5.21 3.98 -14.22
N GLY A 97 -4.91 3.37 -15.36
CA GLY A 97 -3.77 3.76 -16.19
C GLY A 97 -4.12 4.98 -17.07
N SER A 98 -3.28 5.27 -18.05
CA SER A 98 -3.48 6.42 -18.95
C SER A 98 -4.71 6.29 -19.86
N LYS A 99 -5.18 5.06 -20.12
CA LYS A 99 -6.31 4.80 -21.04
C LYS A 99 -7.42 3.92 -20.47
N LYS A 100 -7.06 2.94 -19.64
CA LYS A 100 -7.98 1.98 -19.02
C LYS A 100 -7.37 1.42 -17.75
N ASP A 101 -8.07 0.51 -17.07
CA ASP A 101 -7.61 -0.21 -15.88
C ASP A 101 -7.52 -1.73 -16.14
N LEU A 102 -6.99 -2.48 -15.18
CA LEU A 102 -6.90 -3.95 -15.26
C LEU A 102 -8.29 -4.61 -15.27
N PHE A 103 -9.29 -3.98 -14.66
CA PHE A 103 -10.68 -4.43 -14.72
C PHE A 103 -11.21 -4.46 -16.16
N THR A 104 -10.93 -3.42 -16.93
CA THR A 104 -11.30 -3.31 -18.34
C THR A 104 -10.57 -4.36 -19.17
N VAL A 105 -9.27 -4.55 -18.96
CA VAL A 105 -8.50 -5.61 -19.65
C VAL A 105 -9.09 -7.00 -19.39
N LYS A 106 -9.49 -7.27 -18.15
CA LYS A 106 -10.18 -8.51 -17.81
C LYS A 106 -11.51 -8.68 -18.55
N ALA A 107 -12.29 -7.61 -18.65
CA ALA A 107 -13.56 -7.61 -19.39
C ALA A 107 -13.37 -7.81 -20.89
N GLU A 108 -12.23 -7.39 -21.45
CA GLU A 108 -11.83 -7.58 -22.84
C GLU A 108 -11.22 -8.96 -23.13
N GLY A 109 -11.12 -9.84 -22.12
CA GLY A 109 -10.66 -11.22 -22.28
C GLY A 109 -9.24 -11.51 -21.77
N GLY A 110 -8.52 -10.52 -21.23
CA GLY A 110 -7.22 -10.75 -20.58
C GLY A 110 -7.36 -11.57 -19.29
N ASP A 111 -6.40 -12.46 -19.02
CA ASP A 111 -6.41 -13.30 -17.80
C ASP A 111 -5.81 -12.53 -16.61
N VAL A 112 -6.65 -11.74 -15.94
CA VAL A 112 -6.30 -11.01 -14.72
C VAL A 112 -6.88 -11.71 -13.48
N ARG A 113 -6.01 -12.13 -12.57
CA ARG A 113 -6.36 -12.86 -11.34
C ARG A 113 -6.04 -12.04 -10.10
N VAL A 114 -7.02 -11.97 -9.20
CA VAL A 114 -6.84 -11.39 -7.87
C VAL A 114 -6.21 -12.44 -6.97
N VAL A 115 -5.11 -12.09 -6.31
CA VAL A 115 -4.43 -12.93 -5.33
C VAL A 115 -4.42 -12.25 -3.96
N TYR A 116 -4.32 -13.04 -2.89
CA TYR A 116 -4.22 -12.53 -1.52
C TYR A 116 -2.80 -12.63 -0.98
N SER A 117 -1.98 -13.49 -1.59
CA SER A 117 -0.57 -13.65 -1.31
C SER A 117 0.24 -13.71 -2.61
N PRO A 118 1.47 -13.17 -2.65
CA PRO A 118 2.40 -13.39 -3.75
C PRO A 118 2.65 -14.88 -4.03
N LEU A 119 2.55 -15.75 -3.01
CA LEU A 119 2.69 -17.20 -3.18
C LEU A 119 1.54 -17.83 -3.97
N ASP A 120 0.34 -17.23 -3.98
CA ASP A 120 -0.76 -17.71 -4.82
C ASP A 120 -0.40 -17.60 -6.30
N ALA A 121 0.35 -16.56 -6.69
CA ALA A 121 0.85 -16.39 -8.05
C ALA A 121 1.92 -17.44 -8.41
N VAL A 122 2.74 -17.86 -7.45
CA VAL A 122 3.70 -18.97 -7.62
C VAL A 122 2.97 -20.29 -7.86
N GLU A 123 1.91 -20.57 -7.08
CA GLU A 123 1.07 -21.75 -7.28
C GLU A 123 0.35 -21.72 -8.63
N LEU A 124 -0.08 -20.54 -9.09
CA LEU A 124 -0.62 -20.37 -10.43
C LEU A 124 0.41 -20.67 -11.51
N ALA A 125 1.66 -20.24 -11.36
CA ALA A 125 2.74 -20.55 -12.30
C ALA A 125 2.99 -22.07 -12.40
N ALA A 126 3.07 -22.76 -11.26
CA ALA A 126 3.25 -24.22 -11.21
C ALA A 126 2.11 -24.99 -11.89
N ARG A 127 0.86 -24.50 -11.78
CA ARG A 127 -0.32 -25.14 -12.38
C ARG A 127 -0.50 -24.83 -13.87
N ASN A 128 0.15 -23.78 -14.38
CA ASN A 128 -0.01 -23.31 -15.75
C ASN A 128 1.37 -23.21 -16.45
N PRO A 129 2.10 -24.32 -16.63
CA PRO A 129 3.47 -24.30 -17.15
C PRO A 129 3.58 -23.77 -18.60
N HIS A 130 2.46 -23.67 -19.31
CA HIS A 130 2.37 -23.19 -20.70
C HIS A 130 2.01 -21.69 -20.79
N LYS A 131 1.82 -21.01 -19.66
CA LYS A 131 1.52 -19.57 -19.57
C LYS A 131 2.61 -18.86 -18.77
N GLN A 132 2.88 -17.62 -19.12
CA GLN A 132 3.69 -16.72 -18.28
C GLN A 132 2.82 -16.17 -17.16
N VAL A 133 3.24 -16.34 -15.91
CA VAL A 133 2.54 -15.77 -14.76
C VAL A 133 3.33 -14.59 -14.24
N VAL A 134 2.75 -13.41 -14.33
CA VAL A 134 3.38 -12.16 -13.89
C VAL A 134 2.65 -11.65 -12.66
N PHE A 135 3.36 -11.52 -11.55
CA PHE A 135 2.82 -10.90 -10.35
C PHE A 135 3.15 -9.40 -10.31
N PHE A 136 2.14 -8.55 -10.17
CA PHE A 136 2.30 -7.11 -10.01
C PHE A 136 2.58 -6.76 -8.55
N ALA A 137 3.86 -6.68 -8.19
CA ALA A 137 4.33 -6.49 -6.82
C ALA A 137 4.32 -5.01 -6.40
N VAL A 138 3.14 -4.51 -6.04
CA VAL A 138 2.94 -3.20 -5.42
C VAL A 138 3.08 -3.28 -3.91
N GLY A 139 3.64 -2.24 -3.28
CA GLY A 139 3.69 -2.16 -1.82
C GLY A 139 4.85 -1.37 -1.25
N PHE A 140 4.93 -1.45 0.08
CA PHE A 140 5.98 -0.85 0.89
C PHE A 140 6.83 -1.94 1.55
N GLU A 141 7.67 -1.57 2.50
CA GLU A 141 8.60 -2.46 3.20
C GLU A 141 7.90 -3.66 3.87
N THR A 142 6.64 -3.51 4.26
CA THR A 142 5.86 -4.59 4.88
C THR A 142 5.45 -5.70 3.90
N THR A 143 5.32 -5.40 2.60
CA THR A 143 4.99 -6.41 1.59
C THR A 143 6.22 -6.92 0.84
N ALA A 144 7.33 -6.18 0.86
CA ALA A 144 8.59 -6.57 0.22
C ALA A 144 9.09 -7.98 0.63
N PRO A 145 9.05 -8.40 1.91
CA PRO A 145 9.46 -9.76 2.30
C PRO A 145 8.61 -10.86 1.64
N ALA A 146 7.29 -10.69 1.57
CA ALA A 146 6.40 -11.65 0.95
C ALA A 146 6.61 -11.72 -0.57
N ASN A 147 6.86 -10.57 -1.21
CA ASN A 147 7.17 -10.50 -2.63
C ASN A 147 8.51 -11.17 -2.96
N ALA A 148 9.54 -10.93 -2.14
CA ALA A 148 10.84 -11.59 -2.26
C ALA A 148 10.73 -13.10 -2.03
N MET A 149 9.90 -13.53 -1.07
CA MET A 149 9.62 -14.94 -0.80
C MET A 149 9.02 -15.64 -2.03
N ALA A 150 8.10 -14.98 -2.77
CA ALA A 150 7.55 -15.57 -3.98
C ALA A 150 8.62 -15.83 -5.05
N VAL A 151 9.52 -14.87 -5.28
CA VAL A 151 10.66 -15.05 -6.20
C VAL A 151 11.58 -16.17 -5.73
N TYR A 152 11.89 -16.20 -4.43
CA TYR A 152 12.71 -17.25 -3.83
C TYR A 152 12.09 -18.64 -4.03
N VAL A 153 10.81 -18.82 -3.68
CA VAL A 153 10.11 -20.11 -3.81
C VAL A 153 9.98 -20.52 -5.28
N ALA A 154 9.69 -19.59 -6.19
CA ALA A 154 9.64 -19.89 -7.62
C ALA A 154 10.99 -20.43 -8.13
N ARG A 155 12.10 -19.82 -7.69
CA ARG A 155 13.45 -20.28 -8.01
C ARG A 155 13.75 -21.66 -7.42
N GLU A 156 13.46 -21.89 -6.13
CA GLU A 156 13.69 -23.19 -5.48
C GLU A 156 12.89 -24.33 -6.16
N ARG A 157 11.74 -23.99 -6.75
CA ARG A 157 10.91 -24.94 -7.51
C ARG A 157 11.25 -25.05 -8.99
N GLY A 158 12.23 -24.27 -9.48
CA GLY A 158 12.62 -24.27 -10.89
C GLY A 158 11.52 -23.75 -11.84
N LEU A 159 10.67 -22.81 -11.40
CA LEU A 159 9.60 -22.26 -12.22
C LEU A 159 10.14 -21.16 -13.14
N GLU A 160 10.33 -21.49 -14.41
CA GLU A 160 10.83 -20.56 -15.44
C GLU A 160 9.76 -19.61 -15.99
N ASN A 161 8.48 -19.87 -15.69
CA ASN A 161 7.33 -19.11 -16.17
C ASN A 161 6.76 -18.13 -15.13
N PHE A 162 7.51 -17.83 -14.07
CA PHE A 162 7.11 -16.88 -13.04
C PHE A 162 7.96 -15.60 -13.13
N SER A 163 7.30 -14.45 -13.21
CA SER A 163 7.94 -13.13 -13.27
C SER A 163 7.25 -12.15 -12.33
N VAL A 164 7.95 -11.08 -11.95
CA VAL A 164 7.41 -10.03 -11.07
C VAL A 164 7.60 -8.67 -11.73
N LEU A 165 6.51 -7.91 -11.87
CA LEU A 165 6.54 -6.48 -12.17
C LEU A 165 6.67 -5.72 -10.85
N VAL A 166 7.86 -5.19 -10.57
CA VAL A 166 8.18 -4.56 -9.28
C VAL A 166 7.74 -3.11 -9.26
N SER A 167 6.93 -2.75 -8.26
CA SER A 167 6.57 -1.37 -7.90
C SER A 167 6.57 -1.20 -6.38
N GLN A 168 7.68 -1.62 -5.77
CA GLN A 168 7.93 -1.41 -4.34
C GLN A 168 8.45 0.00 -4.12
N VAL A 169 7.94 0.66 -3.08
CA VAL A 169 8.31 2.04 -2.71
C VAL A 169 8.79 2.06 -1.27
N LEU A 170 9.77 2.92 -0.98
CA LEU A 170 10.26 3.14 0.38
C LEU A 170 9.56 4.36 0.98
N VAL A 171 8.92 4.17 2.13
CA VAL A 171 8.27 5.25 2.88
C VAL A 171 9.29 6.27 3.39
N PRO A 172 10.46 5.89 3.96
CA PRO A 172 11.47 6.84 4.39
C PRO A 172 11.94 7.79 3.29
N THR A 173 12.12 7.29 2.06
CA THR A 173 12.53 8.14 0.92
C THR A 173 11.45 9.17 0.57
N ALA A 174 10.17 8.78 0.59
CA ALA A 174 9.07 9.72 0.38
C ALA A 174 9.03 10.79 1.49
N LEU A 175 9.24 10.38 2.74
CA LEU A 175 9.32 11.28 3.89
C LEU A 175 10.49 12.26 3.79
N GLU A 176 11.68 11.79 3.48
CA GLU A 176 12.88 12.62 3.33
C GLU A 176 12.67 13.71 2.28
N MET A 177 12.01 13.40 1.16
CA MET A 177 11.69 14.40 0.13
C MET A 177 10.74 15.49 0.66
N HIS A 178 9.71 15.11 1.42
CA HIS A 178 8.77 16.08 2.01
C HIS A 178 9.40 16.92 3.14
N LEU A 179 10.26 16.30 3.96
CA LEU A 179 10.91 16.95 5.09
C LEU A 179 12.10 17.82 4.68
N SER A 180 12.74 17.54 3.55
CA SER A 180 13.85 18.34 3.03
C SER A 180 13.41 19.59 2.26
N SER A 181 12.10 19.76 2.03
CA SER A 181 11.57 20.95 1.37
C SER A 181 11.73 22.19 2.25
N ALA A 182 12.24 23.28 1.68
CA ALA A 182 12.40 24.56 2.40
C ALA A 182 11.07 25.11 2.93
N ASP A 183 9.96 24.76 2.29
CA ASP A 183 8.61 25.17 2.67
C ASP A 183 7.90 24.11 3.54
N THR A 184 8.63 23.12 4.06
CA THR A 184 8.01 22.07 4.87
C THR A 184 7.40 22.67 6.13
N ARG A 185 6.14 22.33 6.36
CA ARG A 185 5.37 22.78 7.52
C ARG A 185 5.18 21.68 8.56
N ILE A 186 5.73 20.49 8.30
CA ILE A 186 5.60 19.28 9.13
C ILE A 186 6.51 19.41 10.33
N ASN A 187 5.99 19.13 11.52
CA ASN A 187 6.71 19.22 12.79
C ASN A 187 6.98 17.86 13.45
N GLY A 188 6.30 16.80 13.00
CA GLY A 188 6.47 15.45 13.50
C GLY A 188 5.83 14.41 12.57
N ILE A 189 6.29 13.16 12.71
CA ILE A 189 5.80 12.01 11.94
C ILE A 189 5.21 10.98 12.91
N LEU A 190 4.05 10.43 12.58
CA LEU A 190 3.52 9.20 13.16
C LEU A 190 3.95 8.04 12.25
N ALA A 191 5.07 7.41 12.62
CA ALA A 191 5.64 6.27 11.90
C ALA A 191 4.92 4.96 12.24
#